data_AF-A0A968K756-F1
#
_entry.id   AF-A0A968K756-F1
#
_cell.length_a   1.000
_cell.length_b   1.000
_cell.length_c   1.000
_cell.angle_alpha   90.00
_cell.angle_beta   90.00
_cell.angle_gamma   90.00
#
_symmetry.space_group_name_H-M   'P 1'
#
loop_
_entity.id
_entity.type
_entity.pdbx_description
1 polymer ?
#
loop_
_entity_poly.entity_id
_entity_poly.type
_entity_poly.pdbx_seq_one_letter_code
_entity_poly.pdbx_strand_id
1 'polypeptide(L)' 'RTSASKYKSSDKNLEEIGRELGVDYVLEGTVRWSKVGDKAKVRITPQLIQVDSDRHLWASNY' A
#
# COMPACT_ATOMS: atom_id res chain seq x y z
N ARG A 1 -2.31 15.87 5.48
CA ARG A 1 -0.94 15.33 5.67
C ARG A 1 -1.07 13.81 5.70
N THR A 2 -0.65 13.11 4.66
CA THR A 2 -0.79 11.65 4.53
C THR A 2 0.31 10.94 5.32
N SER A 3 -0.04 10.00 6.19
CA SER A 3 0.92 9.20 6.98
C SER A 3 1.91 8.44 6.07
N ALA A 4 1.44 7.96 4.91
CA ALA A 4 2.24 7.23 3.93
C ALA A 4 3.50 7.98 3.43
N SER A 5 3.46 9.31 3.32
CA SER A 5 4.61 10.09 2.84
C SER A 5 5.81 10.05 3.79
N LYS A 6 5.58 9.79 5.08
CA LYS A 6 6.65 9.71 6.10
C LYS A 6 7.48 8.44 5.97
N TYR A 7 6.93 7.39 5.36
CA TYR A 7 7.55 6.07 5.26
C TYR A 7 8.04 5.71 3.84
N LYS A 8 7.81 6.60 2.86
CA LYS A 8 8.13 6.36 1.43
C LYS A 8 9.61 6.03 1.13
N SER A 9 10.53 6.46 1.99
CA SER A 9 11.98 6.21 1.89
C SER A 9 12.56 5.66 3.20
N SER A 10 11.72 5.02 4.01
CA SER A 10 12.13 4.45 5.29
C SER A 10 12.62 3.02 5.08
N ASP A 11 13.70 2.62 5.75
CA ASP A 11 14.15 1.22 5.85
C ASP A 11 13.32 0.39 6.86
N LYS A 12 12.19 0.94 7.33
CA LYS A 12 11.35 0.27 8.33
C LYS A 12 10.46 -0.74 7.64
N ASN A 13 10.35 -1.92 8.24
CA ASN A 13 9.41 -2.92 7.77
C ASN A 13 7.96 -2.52 8.14
N LEU A 14 7.00 -3.24 7.56
CA LEU A 14 5.58 -2.92 7.68
C LEU A 14 5.06 -3.09 9.12
N GLU A 15 5.60 -4.04 9.86
CA GLU A 15 5.28 -4.28 11.27
C GLU A 15 5.71 -3.09 12.16
N GLU A 16 6.91 -2.56 11.95
CA GLU A 16 7.41 -1.37 12.65
C GLU A 16 6.54 -0.14 12.35
N ILE A 17 6.15 0.05 11.09
CA ILE A 17 5.28 1.16 10.67
C ILE A 17 3.90 1.00 11.31
N GLY A 18 3.32 -0.20 11.28
CA GLY A 18 2.02 -0.48 11.87
C GLY A 18 1.99 -0.23 13.39
N ARG A 19 3.05 -0.66 14.09
CA ARG A 19 3.21 -0.40 15.53
C ARG A 19 3.40 1.08 15.86
N GLU A 20 4.21 1.82 15.09
CA GLU A 20 4.41 3.27 15.30
C GLU A 20 3.11 4.06 15.11
N LEU A 21 2.27 3.61 14.16
CA LEU A 21 0.98 4.22 13.87
C LEU A 21 -0.16 3.73 14.79
N GLY A 22 0.05 2.64 15.54
CA GLY A 22 -0.96 2.03 16.41
C GLY A 22 -2.15 1.46 15.65
N VAL A 23 -1.91 0.87 14.47
CA VAL A 23 -2.95 0.29 13.61
C VAL A 23 -2.85 -1.23 13.52
N ASP A 24 -4.00 -1.90 13.41
CA ASP A 24 -4.06 -3.35 13.25
C ASP A 24 -3.81 -3.80 11.79
N TYR A 25 -4.08 -2.90 10.83
CA TYR A 25 -3.99 -3.18 9.40
C TYR A 25 -3.33 -2.03 8.64
N VAL A 26 -2.56 -2.39 7.61
CA VAL A 26 -1.95 -1.47 6.65
C VAL A 26 -2.50 -1.77 5.26
N LEU A 27 -2.93 -0.73 4.56
CA LEU A 27 -3.29 -0.80 3.15
C LEU A 27 -2.13 -0.25 2.32
N GLU A 28 -1.47 -1.10 1.55
CA GLU A 28 -0.45 -0.70 0.59
C GLU A 28 -0.89 -1.02 -0.84
N GLY A 29 -0.22 -0.45 -1.84
CA GLY A 29 -0.55 -0.76 -3.22
C GLY A 29 0.20 0.06 -4.23
N THR A 30 0.12 -0.39 -5.49
CA THR A 30 0.74 0.32 -6.61
C THR A 30 -0.32 0.94 -7.51
N VAL A 31 -0.06 2.17 -7.95
CA VAL A 31 -0.84 2.84 -9.00
C VAL A 31 0.03 2.88 -10.23
N ARG A 32 -0.40 2.21 -11.29
CA ARG A 32 0.27 2.22 -12.60
C ARG A 32 -0.57 2.97 -13.61
N TRP A 33 0.02 4.02 -14.15
CA TRP A 33 -0.54 4.79 -15.24
C TRP A 33 0.02 4.24 -16.54
N SER A 34 -0.86 3.90 -17.47
CA SER A 34 -0.49 3.41 -18.80
C SER A 34 -1.27 4.16 -19.86
N LYS A 35 -0.58 4.55 -20.92
CA LYS A 35 -1.21 5.20 -22.08
C LYS A 35 -1.20 4.19 -23.23
N VAL A 36 -2.38 3.84 -23.75
CA VAL A 36 -2.54 2.92 -24.88
C VAL A 36 -3.30 3.67 -25.96
N GLY A 37 -2.56 4.17 -26.97
CA GLY A 37 -3.08 5.14 -27.94
C GLY A 37 -3.52 6.44 -27.25
N ASP A 38 -4.70 6.96 -27.62
CA ASP A 38 -5.32 8.13 -26.97
C ASP A 38 -5.97 7.85 -25.62
N LYS A 39 -6.01 6.59 -25.16
CA LYS A 39 -6.66 6.22 -23.91
C LYS A 39 -5.65 6.14 -22.76
N ALA A 40 -5.90 6.91 -21.70
CA ALA A 40 -5.24 6.74 -20.43
C ALA A 40 -5.95 5.64 -19.62
N LYS A 41 -5.21 4.66 -19.12
CA LYS A 41 -5.67 3.63 -18.19
C LYS A 41 -4.90 3.71 -16.90
N VAL A 42 -5.63 3.62 -15.79
CA VAL A 42 -5.08 3.51 -14.44
C VAL A 42 -5.33 2.09 -13.98
N ARG A 43 -4.28 1.42 -13.47
CA ARG A 43 -4.40 0.15 -12.76
C ARG A 43 -4.01 0.38 -11.32
N ILE A 44 -4.84 -0.06 -10.40
CA ILE A 44 -4.63 0.05 -8.97
C ILE A 44 -4.61 -1.37 -8.40
N THR A 45 -3.52 -1.72 -7.73
CA THR A 45 -3.37 -3.01 -7.05
C THR A 45 -3.17 -2.76 -5.56
N PRO A 46 -4.25 -2.63 -4.78
CA PRO A 46 -4.18 -2.57 -3.32
C PRO A 46 -4.02 -3.95 -2.67
N GLN A 47 -3.34 -3.98 -1.54
CA GLN A 47 -3.19 -5.12 -0.63
C GLN A 47 -3.45 -4.66 0.80
N LEU A 48 -4.24 -5.44 1.53
CA LEU A 48 -4.49 -5.23 2.96
C LEU A 48 -3.67 -6.25 3.77
N ILE A 49 -2.84 -5.75 4.67
CA ILE A 49 -1.92 -6.54 5.46
C ILE A 49 -2.25 -6.35 6.95
N GLN A 50 -2.30 -7.45 7.69
CA GLN A 50 -2.42 -7.44 9.16
C GLN A 50 -1.04 -7.27 9.78
N VAL A 51 -0.90 -6.28 10.68
CA VAL A 51 0.40 -5.86 11.25
C VAL A 51 1.01 -6.92 12.16
N ASP A 52 0.20 -7.60 12.95
CA ASP A 52 0.67 -8.55 13.98
C ASP A 52 1.35 -9.82 13.41
N SER A 53 0.96 -10.23 12.21
CA SER A 53 1.35 -11.51 11.62
C SER A 53 1.83 -11.39 10.18
N ASP A 54 2.04 -10.16 9.71
CA ASP A 54 2.42 -9.80 8.34
C ASP A 54 1.57 -10.52 7.27
N ARG A 55 0.30 -10.79 7.61
CA ARG A 55 -0.57 -11.64 6.83
C ARG A 55 -1.28 -10.82 5.78
N HIS A 56 -1.12 -11.20 4.52
CA HIS A 56 -1.85 -10.58 3.40
C HIS A 56 -3.29 -11.10 3.41
N LEU A 57 -4.24 -10.26 3.85
CA LEU A 57 -5.64 -10.63 4.00
C LEU A 57 -6.43 -10.51 2.68
N TRP A 58 -6.01 -9.61 1.79
CA TRP A 58 -6.74 -9.35 0.55
C TRP A 58 -5.86 -8.68 -0.51
N ALA A 59 -6.05 -9.05 -1.78
CA ALA A 59 -5.51 -8.36 -2.94
C ALA A 59 -6.57 -8.35 -4.05
N SER A 60 -6.96 -7.18 -4.56
CA SER A 60 -7.78 -7.08 -5.78
C SER A 60 -7.12 -6.16 -6.79
N ASN A 61 -7.33 -6.43 -8.08
CA ASN A 61 -6.91 -5.56 -9.16
C ASN A 61 -8.11 -4.79 -9.70
N TYR A 62 -7.99 -3.46 -9.79
CA TYR A 62 -8.96 -2.57 -10.42
C TYR A 62 -8.33 -1.74 -11.53
#